data_AF-A0A0U2LP61-F1
#
_entry.id   AF-A0A0U2LP61-F1
#
_cell.length_a   1.000
_cell.length_b   1.000
_cell.length_c   1.000
_cell.angle_alpha   90.00
_cell.angle_beta   90.00
_cell.angle_gamma   90.00
#
_symmetry.space_group_name_H-M   'P 1'
#
loop_
_entity.id
_entity.type
_entity.pdbx_description
1 polymer ?
#
loop_
_entity_poly.entity_id
_entity_poly.type
_entity_poly.pdbx_seq_one_letter_code
_entity_poly.pdbx_strand_id
1 'polypeptide(L)'
;MPGTRITDQQVTIYMKHRKRNSQVIAAAKAGISERSARRIDKLDEQPLSNKRQWRTRIDPLESIWDSIVVPLLQGDATLTPVGIFDHLCEFHTDKFNPSSRRTLERRIHKWRALYGSSKEVVFLQTHEYGLLGICDFTHVKSPVTIASEPLEHMLFHYRMPASG
;
A
#
# COMPACT_ATOMS: atom_id res chain seq x y z
N MET A 1 -22.09 0.41 11.45
CA MET A 1 -20.78 0.96 11.03
C MET A 1 -20.06 1.48 12.27
N PRO A 2 -18.87 0.96 12.63
CA PRO A 2 -18.08 1.58 13.69
C PRO A 2 -17.71 3.01 13.29
N GLY A 3 -18.03 3.98 14.15
CA GLY A 3 -17.83 5.41 13.87
C GLY A 3 -16.35 5.83 13.95
N THR A 4 -16.05 6.98 13.36
CA THR A 4 -14.72 7.61 13.38
C THR A 4 -14.20 7.79 14.81
N ARG A 5 -12.91 7.54 15.02
CA ARG A 5 -12.27 7.71 16.34
C ARG A 5 -12.35 9.18 16.76
N ILE A 6 -12.68 9.43 18.02
CA ILE A 6 -12.69 10.77 18.62
C ILE A 6 -11.26 11.30 18.63
N THR A 7 -11.07 12.51 18.11
CA THR A 7 -9.75 13.15 18.06
C THR A 7 -9.41 13.85 19.37
N ASP A 8 -8.12 14.04 19.64
CA ASP A 8 -7.66 14.79 20.82
C ASP A 8 -8.22 16.23 20.83
N GLN A 9 -8.40 16.83 19.65
CA GLN A 9 -9.04 18.13 19.50
C GLN A 9 -10.50 18.11 19.97
N GLN A 10 -11.29 17.10 19.59
CA GLN A 10 -12.67 16.95 20.04
C GLN A 10 -12.75 16.75 21.56
N VAL A 11 -11.82 15.99 22.15
CA VAL A 11 -11.71 15.83 23.62
C VAL A 11 -11.41 17.17 24.29
N THR A 12 -10.49 17.96 23.74
CA THR A 12 -10.11 19.27 24.28
C THR A 12 -11.27 20.26 24.24
N ILE A 13 -11.99 20.33 23.10
CA ILE A 13 -13.18 21.18 22.94
C ILE A 13 -14.28 20.74 23.92
N TYR A 14 -14.49 19.43 24.05
CA TYR A 14 -15.44 18.86 25.00
C TYR A 14 -15.12 19.28 26.44
N MET A 15 -13.87 19.07 26.90
CA MET A 15 -13.44 19.45 28.26
C MET A 15 -13.59 20.96 28.51
N LYS A 16 -13.32 21.79 27.51
CA LYS A 16 -13.51 23.25 27.60
C LYS A 16 -14.97 23.63 27.83
N HIS A 17 -15.91 23.00 27.10
CA HIS A 17 -17.34 23.27 27.25
C HIS A 17 -17.95 22.60 28.48
N ARG A 18 -17.43 21.44 28.89
CA ARG A 18 -17.93 20.65 30.02
C ARG A 18 -17.85 21.40 31.37
N LYS A 19 -16.95 22.38 31.50
CA LYS A 19 -16.82 23.27 32.67
C LYS A 19 -18.02 24.22 32.87
N ARG A 20 -18.74 24.58 31.80
CA ARG A 20 -19.81 25.60 31.83
C ARG A 20 -21.16 25.07 31.36
N ASN A 21 -21.21 23.88 30.78
CA ASN A 21 -22.38 23.33 30.12
C ASN A 21 -22.65 21.91 30.61
N SER A 22 -23.91 21.47 30.48
CA SER A 22 -24.26 20.06 30.69
C SER A 22 -23.50 19.16 29.71
N GLN A 23 -23.30 17.91 30.10
CA GLN A 23 -22.61 16.90 29.30
C GLN A 23 -23.17 16.80 27.87
N VAL A 24 -24.50 16.84 27.72
CA VAL A 24 -25.18 16.77 26.42
C VAL A 24 -24.81 17.94 25.52
N ILE A 25 -24.83 19.16 26.06
CA ILE A 25 -24.53 20.38 25.30
C ILE A 25 -23.04 20.43 24.95
N ALA A 26 -22.16 20.04 25.88
CA ALA A 26 -20.73 19.97 25.63
C ALA A 26 -20.38 18.93 24.56
N ALA A 27 -21.04 17.77 24.57
CA ALA A 27 -20.88 16.71 23.59
C ALA A 27 -21.30 17.17 22.19
N ALA A 28 -22.46 17.81 22.07
CA ALA A 28 -22.95 18.37 20.81
C ALA A 28 -21.99 19.43 20.24
N LYS A 29 -21.48 20.33 21.09
CA LYS A 29 -20.50 21.36 20.68
C LYS A 29 -19.15 20.78 20.23
N ALA A 30 -18.76 19.64 20.78
CA ALA A 30 -17.54 18.93 20.40
C ALA A 30 -17.73 17.96 19.23
N GLY A 31 -18.97 17.81 18.70
CA GLY A 31 -19.28 16.88 17.62
C GLY A 31 -19.12 15.40 18.01
N ILE A 32 -19.39 15.06 19.28
CA ILE A 32 -19.29 13.69 19.79
C ILE A 32 -20.61 13.21 20.40
N SER A 33 -20.84 11.90 20.41
CA SER A 33 -22.04 11.33 21.04
C SER A 33 -22.02 11.51 22.57
N GLU A 34 -23.20 11.61 23.19
CA GLU A 34 -23.33 11.64 24.64
C GLU A 34 -22.68 10.43 25.32
N ARG A 35 -22.77 9.24 24.70
CA ARG A 35 -22.14 8.02 25.23
C ARG A 35 -20.61 8.15 25.26
N SER A 36 -20.04 8.80 24.26
CA SER A 36 -18.62 9.10 24.20
C SER A 36 -18.20 10.14 25.23
N ALA A 37 -18.99 11.21 25.39
CA ALA A 37 -18.81 12.21 26.43
C ALA A 37 -18.87 11.60 27.84
N ARG A 38 -19.82 10.71 28.13
CA ARG A 38 -19.88 9.93 29.38
C ARG A 38 -18.62 9.09 29.61
N ARG A 39 -18.07 8.53 28.53
CA ARG A 39 -16.83 7.74 28.60
C ARG A 39 -15.63 8.64 28.91
N ILE A 40 -15.55 9.84 28.31
CA ILE A 40 -14.52 10.84 28.60
C ILE A 40 -14.62 11.32 30.05
N ASP A 41 -15.82 11.64 30.55
CA ASP A 41 -16.04 12.03 31.95
C ASP A 41 -15.64 10.92 32.94
N LYS A 42 -15.82 9.64 32.58
CA LYS A 42 -15.40 8.50 33.42
C LYS A 42 -13.90 8.19 33.36
N LEU A 43 -13.21 8.66 32.32
CA LEU A 43 -11.79 8.42 32.08
C LEU A 43 -10.91 9.57 32.61
N ASP A 44 -11.44 10.37 33.56
CA ASP A 44 -10.80 11.51 34.23
C ASP A 44 -9.27 11.40 34.26
N GLU A 45 -8.59 12.10 33.34
CA GLU A 45 -7.13 12.27 33.32
C GLU A 45 -6.22 11.20 32.69
N GLN A 46 -6.57 10.60 31.55
CA GLN A 46 -5.50 10.07 30.68
C GLN A 46 -5.55 10.61 29.25
N PRO A 47 -4.53 11.38 28.80
CA PRO A 47 -4.34 11.61 27.38
C PRO A 47 -4.27 10.23 26.70
N LEU A 48 -4.81 10.14 25.50
CA LEU A 48 -4.91 8.92 24.67
C LEU A 48 -3.55 8.30 24.27
N SER A 49 -2.47 8.66 24.96
CA SER A 49 -1.07 8.33 24.72
C SER A 49 -0.57 7.09 25.46
N ASN A 50 -1.44 6.27 26.06
CA ASN A 50 -1.05 4.90 26.40
C ASN A 50 -1.10 4.04 25.13
N LYS A 51 -0.28 4.41 24.13
CA LYS A 51 0.07 3.51 23.02
C LYS A 51 0.68 2.28 23.68
N ARG A 52 -0.01 1.16 23.55
CA ARG A 52 0.45 -0.12 24.09
C ARG A 52 1.85 -0.40 23.51
N GLN A 53 2.87 -0.32 24.36
CA GLN A 53 4.26 -0.53 23.95
C GLN A 53 4.60 -2.03 23.82
N TRP A 54 3.78 -2.90 24.41
CA TRP A 54 4.01 -4.33 24.45
C TRP A 54 3.04 -5.08 23.51
N ARG A 55 3.53 -6.16 22.90
CA ARG A 55 2.70 -7.10 22.14
C ARG A 55 1.96 -8.00 23.10
N THR A 56 0.67 -8.21 22.84
CA THR A 56 -0.16 -9.12 23.64
C THR A 56 0.34 -10.58 23.64
N ARG A 57 1.17 -10.95 22.66
CA ARG A 57 1.78 -12.28 22.54
C ARG A 57 3.24 -12.15 22.11
N ILE A 58 4.07 -13.05 22.67
CA ILE A 58 5.46 -13.27 22.25
C ILE A 58 5.46 -13.59 20.75
N ASP A 59 6.47 -13.10 20.04
CA ASP A 59 6.56 -13.31 18.59
C ASP A 59 6.91 -14.77 18.29
N PRO A 60 6.05 -15.52 17.58
CA PRO A 60 6.26 -16.94 17.34
C PRO A 60 7.42 -17.24 16.40
N LEU A 61 8.03 -16.23 15.78
CA LEU A 61 9.15 -16.39 14.84
C LEU A 61 10.48 -15.88 15.38
N GLU A 62 10.51 -15.28 16.58
CA GLU A 62 11.70 -14.58 17.10
C GLU A 62 12.95 -15.45 17.15
N SER A 63 12.81 -16.70 17.58
CA SER A 63 13.92 -17.66 17.71
C SER A 63 14.51 -18.14 16.37
N ILE A 64 13.74 -18.09 15.29
CA ILE A 64 14.10 -18.66 13.97
C ILE A 64 14.32 -17.59 12.89
N TRP A 65 13.86 -16.37 13.12
CA TRP A 65 13.79 -15.35 12.08
C TRP A 65 15.17 -14.95 11.59
N ASP A 66 16.01 -14.41 12.47
CA ASP A 66 17.35 -13.93 12.09
C ASP A 66 18.36 -15.06 11.93
N SER A 67 18.14 -16.19 12.61
CA SER A 67 19.05 -17.34 12.62
C SER A 67 18.90 -18.27 11.41
N ILE A 68 17.69 -18.43 10.88
CA ILE A 68 17.38 -19.41 9.83
C ILE A 68 16.71 -18.73 8.63
N VAL A 69 15.62 -17.99 8.87
CA VAL A 69 14.79 -17.47 7.77
C VAL A 69 15.51 -16.38 6.97
N VAL A 70 16.18 -15.43 7.63
CA VAL A 70 16.91 -14.35 6.95
C VAL A 70 18.06 -14.90 6.09
N PRO A 71 18.94 -15.80 6.59
CA PRO A 71 19.97 -16.43 5.76
C PRO A 71 19.41 -17.15 4.53
N LEU A 72 18.31 -17.90 4.67
CA LEU A 72 17.67 -18.58 3.52
C LEU A 72 17.17 -17.56 2.48
N LEU A 73 16.55 -16.47 2.93
CA LEU A 73 16.07 -15.41 2.04
C LEU A 73 17.18 -14.63 1.33
N GLN A 74 18.35 -14.51 1.96
CA GLN A 74 19.52 -13.86 1.37
C GLN A 74 20.27 -14.77 0.40
N GLY A 75 20.31 -16.08 0.70
CA GLY A 75 20.96 -17.07 -0.16
C GLY A 75 20.22 -17.33 -1.47
N ASP A 76 18.88 -17.27 -1.46
CA ASP A 76 18.08 -17.47 -2.66
C ASP A 76 16.79 -16.62 -2.64
N ALA A 77 16.77 -15.62 -3.53
CA ALA A 77 15.63 -14.71 -3.70
C ALA A 77 14.40 -15.39 -4.34
N THR A 78 14.58 -16.53 -5.01
CA THR A 78 13.52 -17.27 -5.72
C THR A 78 12.73 -18.20 -4.81
N LEU A 79 13.25 -18.50 -3.62
CA LEU A 79 12.57 -19.34 -2.63
C LEU A 79 11.14 -18.85 -2.41
N THR A 80 10.19 -19.77 -2.35
CA THR A 80 8.81 -19.39 -2.04
C THR A 80 8.62 -19.32 -0.53
N PRO A 81 7.75 -18.42 -0.01
CA PRO A 81 7.39 -18.42 1.40
C PRO A 81 6.85 -19.77 1.89
N VAL A 82 6.22 -20.54 1.01
CA VAL A 82 5.73 -21.90 1.27
C VAL A 82 6.89 -22.88 1.40
N GLY A 83 7.89 -22.83 0.52
CA GLY A 83 9.07 -23.69 0.64
C GLY A 83 9.86 -23.45 1.93
N ILE A 84 9.98 -22.19 2.36
CA ILE A 84 10.58 -21.86 3.67
C ILE A 84 9.72 -22.41 4.81
N PHE A 85 8.40 -22.35 4.70
CA PHE A 85 7.50 -22.94 5.69
C PHE A 85 7.67 -24.47 5.78
N ASP A 86 7.73 -25.16 4.65
CA ASP A 86 7.89 -26.62 4.60
C ASP A 86 9.25 -27.02 5.21
N HIS A 87 10.33 -26.32 4.87
CA HIS A 87 11.65 -26.52 5.48
C HIS A 87 11.63 -26.32 7.01
N LEU A 88 10.93 -25.30 7.51
CA LEU A 88 10.78 -25.09 8.95
C LEU A 88 9.96 -26.20 9.64
N CYS A 89 8.95 -26.74 8.95
CA CYS A 89 8.15 -27.86 9.47
C CYS A 89 8.88 -29.20 9.44
N GLU A 90 9.91 -29.34 8.59
CA GLU A 90 10.69 -30.57 8.48
C GLU A 90 11.89 -30.56 9.43
N PHE A 91 12.63 -29.44 9.50
CA PHE A 91 13.92 -29.37 10.21
C PHE A 91 13.87 -28.61 11.54
N HIS A 92 12.81 -27.84 11.81
CA HIS A 92 12.76 -26.90 12.95
C HIS A 92 11.44 -26.94 13.73
N THR A 93 10.78 -28.09 13.79
CA THR A 93 9.50 -28.29 14.51
C THR A 93 9.62 -28.11 16.02
N ASP A 94 10.84 -28.19 16.56
CA ASP A 94 11.17 -27.89 17.95
C ASP A 94 11.01 -26.39 18.29
N LYS A 95 11.24 -25.51 17.31
CA LYS A 95 11.27 -24.05 17.48
C LYS A 95 10.17 -23.31 16.72
N PHE A 96 9.58 -23.96 15.72
CA PHE A 96 8.56 -23.38 14.85
C PHE A 96 7.20 -24.02 15.08
N ASN A 97 6.18 -23.19 15.27
CA ASN A 97 4.79 -23.65 15.34
C ASN A 97 4.10 -23.49 13.98
N PRO A 98 3.63 -24.59 13.34
CA PRO A 98 2.97 -24.55 12.03
C PRO A 98 1.75 -23.62 11.94
N SER A 99 1.06 -23.35 13.06
CA SER A 99 -0.06 -22.39 13.10
C SER A 99 0.34 -20.95 12.73
N SER A 100 1.64 -20.65 12.75
CA SER A 100 2.19 -19.33 12.42
C SER A 100 2.50 -19.11 10.94
N ARG A 101 2.08 -20.02 10.05
CA ARG A 101 2.28 -19.92 8.59
C ARG A 101 2.00 -18.53 8.02
N ARG A 102 0.78 -17.99 8.25
CA ARG A 102 0.41 -16.65 7.73
C ARG A 102 1.29 -15.53 8.30
N THR A 103 1.76 -15.67 9.53
CA THR A 103 2.66 -14.68 10.15
C THR A 103 4.01 -14.72 9.46
N LEU A 104 4.54 -15.91 9.16
CA LEU A 104 5.78 -16.14 8.44
C LEU A 104 5.70 -15.56 7.02
N GLU A 105 4.70 -15.96 6.23
CA GLU A 105 4.53 -15.50 4.84
C GLU A 105 4.45 -13.97 4.76
N ARG A 106 3.66 -13.34 5.64
CA ARG A 106 3.54 -11.87 5.69
C ARG A 106 4.85 -11.20 6.06
N ARG A 107 5.61 -11.76 7.01
CA ARG A 107 6.89 -11.19 7.44
C ARG A 107 7.95 -11.33 6.35
N ILE A 108 7.97 -12.44 5.62
CA ILE A 108 8.82 -12.66 4.43
C ILE A 108 8.48 -11.63 3.35
N HIS A 109 7.20 -11.42 3.04
CA HIS A 109 6.81 -10.45 2.02
C HIS A 109 7.25 -9.02 2.39
N LYS A 110 7.07 -8.62 3.66
CA LYS A 110 7.57 -7.34 4.16
C LYS A 110 9.09 -7.22 4.06
N TRP A 111 9.82 -8.27 4.43
CA TRP A 111 11.27 -8.29 4.34
C TRP A 111 11.74 -8.13 2.89
N ARG A 112 11.14 -8.86 1.94
CA ARG A 112 11.45 -8.72 0.50
C ARG A 112 11.13 -7.34 -0.05
N ALA A 113 10.09 -6.68 0.45
CA ALA A 113 9.79 -5.32 0.03
C ALA A 113 10.84 -4.29 0.49
N LEU A 114 11.55 -4.57 1.59
CA LEU A 114 12.56 -3.68 2.18
C LEU A 114 13.98 -4.01 1.74
N TYR A 115 14.30 -5.29 1.59
CA TYR A 115 15.67 -5.81 1.39
C TYR A 115 15.80 -6.71 0.17
N GLY A 116 14.70 -7.03 -0.52
CA GLY A 116 14.76 -7.80 -1.75
C GLY A 116 15.36 -7.00 -2.89
N SER A 117 15.63 -7.69 -4.01
CA SER A 117 16.07 -7.02 -5.23
C SER A 117 15.09 -5.90 -5.63
N SER A 118 15.63 -4.83 -6.19
CA SER A 118 14.82 -3.74 -6.74
C SER A 118 13.84 -4.31 -7.74
N LYS A 119 12.54 -4.11 -7.51
CA LYS A 119 11.53 -4.41 -8.51
C LYS A 119 11.73 -3.46 -9.69
N GLU A 120 11.63 -4.01 -10.89
CA GLU A 120 11.58 -3.20 -12.09
C GLU A 120 10.37 -2.26 -12.00
N VAL A 121 10.63 -0.97 -12.08
CA VAL A 121 9.58 0.05 -11.99
C VAL A 121 9.02 0.22 -13.40
N VAL A 122 7.80 -0.27 -13.61
CA VAL A 122 7.07 -0.06 -14.87
C VAL A 122 6.22 1.19 -14.73
N PHE A 123 6.51 2.21 -15.55
CA PHE A 123 5.63 3.35 -15.72
C PHE A 123 4.66 3.05 -16.86
N LEU A 124 3.39 2.86 -16.54
CA LEU A 124 2.34 2.69 -17.53
C LEU A 124 2.17 4.00 -18.31
N GLN A 125 2.57 4.02 -19.58
CA GLN A 125 2.23 5.11 -20.48
C GLN A 125 0.75 5.02 -20.85
N THR A 126 -0.01 6.02 -20.44
CA THR A 126 -1.40 6.21 -20.86
C THR A 126 -1.42 7.31 -21.91
N HIS A 127 -1.89 6.99 -23.11
CA HIS A 127 -2.05 7.96 -24.20
C HIS A 127 -3.51 8.38 -24.29
N GLU A 128 -3.79 9.65 -24.00
CA GLU A 128 -5.13 10.21 -24.17
C GLU A 128 -5.43 10.46 -25.66
N TYR A 129 -6.71 10.30 -26.02
CA TYR A 129 -7.18 10.55 -27.38
C TYR A 129 -6.96 12.01 -27.79
N GLY A 130 -6.35 12.23 -28.95
CA GLY A 130 -6.15 13.56 -29.53
C GLY A 130 -5.04 14.40 -28.88
N LEU A 131 -4.37 13.91 -27.83
CA LEU A 131 -3.34 14.67 -27.13
C LEU A 131 -1.97 14.55 -27.79
N LEU A 132 -1.69 13.39 -28.38
CA LEU A 132 -0.44 13.11 -29.10
C LEU A 132 -0.74 12.67 -30.53
N GLY A 133 0.05 13.20 -31.46
CA GLY A 133 0.09 12.80 -32.86
C GLY A 133 1.50 12.37 -33.23
N ILE A 134 1.61 11.27 -33.96
CA ILE A 134 2.86 10.82 -34.58
C ILE A 134 2.71 11.10 -36.07
N CYS A 135 3.72 11.75 -36.64
CA CYS A 135 3.78 12.01 -38.07
C CYS A 135 5.11 11.55 -38.66
N ASP A 136 5.07 10.95 -39.84
CA ASP A 136 6.25 10.55 -40.58
C ASP A 136 6.08 10.75 -42.09
N PHE A 137 7.21 10.76 -42.79
CA PHE A 137 7.26 10.80 -44.24
C PHE A 137 7.91 9.53 -44.76
N THR A 138 7.28 8.88 -45.73
CA THR A 138 7.81 7.69 -46.38
C THR A 138 8.16 8.01 -47.84
N HIS A 139 9.42 7.77 -48.21
CA HIS A 139 9.84 7.84 -49.61
C HIS A 139 9.42 6.55 -50.32
N VAL A 140 8.52 6.67 -51.30
CA VAL A 140 8.00 5.53 -52.04
C VAL A 140 8.74 5.41 -53.37
N LYS A 141 9.12 4.18 -53.74
CA LYS A 141 9.87 3.92 -54.98
C LYS A 141 8.98 3.88 -56.22
N SER A 142 7.70 3.53 -56.07
CA SER A 142 6.74 3.53 -57.17
C SER A 142 6.32 4.96 -57.50
N PRO A 143 6.33 5.37 -58.79
CA PRO A 143 5.93 6.71 -59.18
C PRO A 143 4.42 6.92 -58.96
N VAL A 144 4.07 8.05 -58.36
CA VAL A 144 2.69 8.57 -58.42
C VAL A 144 2.60 9.44 -59.66
N THR A 145 1.56 9.25 -60.46
CA THR A 145 1.31 10.02 -61.68
C THR A 145 0.05 10.86 -61.54
N ILE A 146 0.10 12.09 -62.08
CA ILE A 146 -1.08 12.96 -62.24
C ILE A 146 -1.19 13.26 -63.74
N ALA A 147 -2.37 13.03 -64.33
CA ALA A 147 -2.56 13.14 -65.78
C ALA A 147 -1.52 12.33 -66.60
N SER A 148 -1.11 11.17 -66.09
CA SER A 148 -0.08 10.29 -66.66
C SER A 148 1.36 10.84 -66.63
N GLU A 149 1.60 11.99 -65.98
CA GLU A 149 2.95 12.52 -65.77
C GLU A 149 3.48 12.14 -64.38
N PRO A 150 4.73 11.66 -64.27
CA PRO A 150 5.33 11.28 -62.99
C PRO A 150 5.61 12.50 -62.10
N LEU A 151 5.23 12.40 -60.83
CA LEU A 151 5.45 13.44 -59.82
C LEU A 151 6.48 12.98 -58.78
N GLU A 152 7.43 13.86 -58.47
CA GLU A 152 8.30 13.70 -57.30
C GLU A 152 7.48 13.84 -56.03
N HIS A 153 7.43 12.79 -55.21
CA HIS A 153 6.50 12.71 -54.09
C HIS A 153 7.08 11.98 -52.88
N MET A 154 6.49 12.26 -51.73
CA MET A 154 6.65 11.49 -50.49
C MET A 154 5.27 11.31 -49.87
N LEU A 155 5.04 10.17 -49.23
CA LEU A 155 3.81 9.95 -48.48
C LEU A 155 3.96 10.55 -47.09
N PHE A 156 3.03 11.43 -46.72
CA PHE A 156 2.86 11.86 -45.34
C PHE A 156 1.87 10.94 -44.65
N HIS A 157 2.23 10.45 -43.47
CA HIS A 157 1.35 9.65 -42.64
C HIS A 157 1.27 10.25 -41.24
N TYR A 158 0.04 10.34 -40.75
CA TYR A 158 -0.28 10.86 -39.43
C TYR A 158 -1.15 9.85 -38.70
N ARG A 159 -0.74 9.46 -37.49
CA ARG A 159 -1.51 8.56 -36.63
C ARG A 159 -1.55 9.06 -35.19
N MET A 160 -2.60 8.70 -34.47
CA MET A 160 -2.68 8.94 -33.03
C MET A 160 -2.26 7.67 -32.28
N PRO A 161 -1.41 7.75 -31.23
CA PRO A 161 -1.02 6.58 -30.43
C PRO A 161 -2.22 5.89 -29.77
N ALA A 162 -3.23 6.68 -29.39
CA ALA A 162 -4.41 6.20 -28.67
C ALA A 162 -5.48 5.57 -29.59
N SER A 163 -5.36 5.65 -30.92
CA SER A 163 -6.46 5.28 -31.84
C SER A 163 -6.43 3.85 -32.41
N GLY A 164 -5.44 3.02 -32.04
CA GLY A 164 -5.23 1.68 -32.62
C GLY A 164 -4.53 1.72 -33.97
#